data_AF-A0A7V9DCB1-F1
#
_entry.id   AF-A0A7V9DCB1-F1
#
_cell.length_a   1.000
_cell.length_b   1.000
_cell.length_c   1.000
_cell.angle_alpha   90.00
_cell.angle_beta   90.00
_cell.angle_gamma   90.00
#
_symmetry.space_group_name_H-M   'P 1'
#
loop_
_entity.id
_entity.type
_entity.pdbx_description
1 polymer ?
#
loop_
_entity_poly.entity_id
_entity_poly.type
_entity_poly.pdbx_seq_one_letter_code
_entity_poly.pdbx_strand_id
1 'polypeptide(L)'
;MFRKKNLALLALLALMMPVVTLGQGAAPASEPIAKIIDEGMNRSQVMPTIRYLSDVIGPRLTNSPAQRRANTWTKQQLEKWGMKNAKVDPWGEFGRGWELKRFTASVAVPEGNVPFRAYPKAWSPSTNGPITGDVVYIDATDEAGLAKYKGKLKGNIVFTAPDRNITPGFEPPAVRTSEENLSKMDAAARATPVAQPAPTDA
;
A
#
# COMPACT_ATOMS: atom_id res chain seq x y z
N MET A 1 51.60 -14.69 53.00
CA MET A 1 50.42 -15.30 53.66
C MET A 1 49.23 -14.34 53.52
N PHE A 2 48.53 -14.37 52.38
CA PHE A 2 47.35 -13.52 52.16
C PHE A 2 46.23 -14.00 53.08
N ARG A 3 45.73 -13.11 53.95
CA ARG A 3 44.64 -13.44 54.88
C ARG A 3 43.41 -13.83 54.06
N LYS A 4 42.79 -14.99 54.38
CA LYS A 4 41.64 -15.58 53.65
C LYS A 4 40.49 -14.59 53.37
N LYS A 5 40.33 -13.55 54.20
CA LYS A 5 39.35 -12.46 54.02
C LYS A 5 39.62 -11.57 52.80
N ASN A 6 40.89 -11.35 52.45
CA ASN A 6 41.28 -10.54 51.29
C ASN A 6 41.12 -11.34 49.99
N LEU A 7 41.21 -12.68 50.05
CA LEU A 7 40.99 -13.57 48.93
C LEU A 7 39.50 -13.63 48.53
N ALA A 8 38.59 -13.63 49.52
CA ALA A 8 37.15 -13.59 49.29
C ALA A 8 36.69 -12.27 48.66
N LEU A 9 37.27 -11.14 49.08
CA LEU A 9 36.95 -9.83 48.51
C LEU A 9 37.44 -9.70 47.06
N LEU A 10 38.63 -10.23 46.74
CA LEU A 10 39.16 -10.30 45.37
C LEU A 10 38.31 -11.22 44.47
N ALA A 11 37.84 -12.36 44.99
CA ALA A 11 36.94 -13.25 44.27
C ALA A 11 35.58 -12.61 43.99
N LEU A 12 35.04 -11.82 44.94
CA LEU A 12 33.78 -11.10 44.77
C LEU A 12 33.91 -9.94 43.75
N LEU A 13 35.05 -9.24 43.74
CA LEU A 13 35.34 -8.19 42.75
C LEU A 13 35.52 -8.78 41.34
N ALA A 14 36.16 -9.95 41.24
CA ALA A 14 36.33 -10.68 39.97
C ALA A 14 34.99 -11.23 39.44
N LEU A 15 34.05 -11.59 40.32
CA LEU A 15 32.71 -12.04 39.92
C LEU A 15 31.79 -10.91 39.43
N MET A 16 32.08 -9.65 39.76
CA MET A 16 31.31 -8.49 39.28
C MET A 16 31.82 -7.90 37.95
N MET A 17 33.05 -8.22 37.53
CA MET A 17 33.58 -7.76 36.24
C MET A 17 32.84 -8.24 34.97
N PRO A 18 32.18 -9.42 34.90
CA PRO A 18 31.48 -9.85 33.69
C PRO A 18 30.15 -9.13 33.45
N VAL A 19 29.61 -8.43 34.45
CA VAL A 19 28.30 -7.75 34.33
C VAL A 19 28.42 -6.45 33.53
N VAL A 20 29.61 -5.83 33.48
CA VAL A 20 29.84 -4.60 32.71
C VAL A 20 30.02 -4.88 31.21
N THR A 21 30.45 -6.07 30.82
CA THR A 21 30.69 -6.42 29.40
C THR A 21 29.46 -6.93 28.66
N LEU A 22 28.42 -7.38 29.36
CA LEU A 22 27.13 -7.79 28.76
C LEU A 22 26.17 -6.61 28.50
N GLY A 23 26.57 -5.38 28.85
CA GLY A 23 25.80 -4.15 28.65
C GLY A 23 26.20 -3.32 27.42
N GLN A 24 26.98 -3.88 26.49
CA GLN A 24 27.24 -3.21 25.21
C GLN A 24 25.99 -3.28 24.34
N GLY A 25 25.05 -2.36 24.60
CA GLY A 25 24.07 -1.94 23.59
C GLY A 25 24.82 -1.63 22.28
N ALA A 26 24.14 -1.89 21.15
CA ALA A 26 24.71 -1.80 19.81
C ALA A 26 25.78 -0.70 19.69
N ALA A 27 26.95 -1.06 19.14
CA ALA A 27 28.06 -0.14 18.96
C ALA A 27 27.56 1.19 18.37
N PRO A 28 28.00 2.35 18.90
CA PRO A 28 27.53 3.63 18.41
C PRO A 28 27.70 3.70 16.90
N ALA A 29 26.64 4.10 16.20
CA ALA A 29 26.65 4.24 14.75
C ALA A 29 27.86 5.08 14.31
N SER A 30 28.53 4.68 13.23
CA SER A 30 29.60 5.49 12.66
C SER A 30 29.08 6.90 12.35
N GLU A 31 29.96 7.91 12.41
CA GLU A 31 29.56 9.31 12.20
C GLU A 31 28.69 9.53 10.93
N PRO A 32 28.96 8.89 9.77
CA PRO A 32 28.08 8.99 8.61
C PRO A 32 26.69 8.40 8.82
N ILE A 33 26.59 7.25 9.52
CA ILE A 33 25.31 6.61 9.82
C ILE A 33 24.51 7.48 10.79
N ALA A 34 25.16 8.05 11.81
CA ALA A 34 24.51 8.97 12.75
C ALA A 34 23.90 10.19 12.03
N LYS A 35 24.61 10.76 11.04
CA LYS A 35 24.09 11.86 10.21
C LYS A 35 22.88 11.45 9.36
N ILE A 36 22.89 10.25 8.78
CA ILE A 36 21.75 9.73 8.00
C ILE A 36 20.52 9.54 8.91
N ILE A 37 20.72 9.00 10.11
CA ILE A 37 19.65 8.83 11.10
C ILE A 37 19.07 10.20 11.48
N ASP A 38 19.93 11.17 11.79
CA ASP A 38 19.51 12.52 12.16
C ASP A 38 18.74 13.20 11.02
N GLU A 39 19.16 13.04 9.77
CA GLU A 39 18.42 13.53 8.60
C GLU A 39 17.02 12.90 8.49
N GLY A 40 16.94 11.57 8.64
CA GLY A 40 15.70 10.82 8.56
C GLY A 40 14.72 11.11 9.70
N MET A 41 15.22 11.43 10.90
CA MET A 41 14.40 11.64 12.10
C MET A 41 14.02 13.10 12.31
N ASN A 42 14.94 14.05 12.06
CA ASN A 42 14.75 15.45 12.42
C ASN A 42 14.53 16.37 11.21
N ARG A 43 14.89 15.94 9.99
CA ARG A 43 14.80 16.76 8.75
C ARG A 43 14.11 16.04 7.59
N SER A 44 13.25 15.07 7.93
CA SER A 44 12.57 14.21 6.97
C SER A 44 11.74 14.99 5.94
N GLN A 45 11.95 14.68 4.67
CA GLN A 45 11.13 15.18 3.55
C GLN A 45 9.96 14.24 3.20
N VAL A 46 9.74 13.17 3.98
CA VAL A 46 8.72 12.15 3.68
C VAL A 46 7.32 12.75 3.64
N MET A 47 6.95 13.58 4.62
CA MET A 47 5.59 14.13 4.71
C MET A 47 5.24 15.10 3.56
N PRO A 48 6.10 16.07 3.20
CA PRO A 48 5.90 16.87 1.99
C PRO A 48 5.83 16.02 0.70
N THR A 49 6.70 15.01 0.58
CA THR A 49 6.78 14.13 -0.59
C THR A 49 5.48 13.33 -0.75
N ILE A 50 5.03 12.65 0.30
CA ILE A 50 3.82 11.83 0.23
C ILE A 50 2.59 12.70 0.00
N ARG A 51 2.50 13.89 0.63
CA ARG A 51 1.40 14.84 0.41
C ARG A 51 1.32 15.29 -1.04
N TYR A 52 2.44 15.62 -1.67
CA TYR A 52 2.43 16.04 -3.08
C TYR A 52 1.97 14.88 -3.97
N LEU A 53 2.48 13.68 -3.73
CA LEU A 53 2.04 12.49 -4.45
C LEU A 53 0.54 12.23 -4.21
N SER A 54 0.06 12.16 -2.97
CA SER A 54 -1.31 11.76 -2.66
C SER A 54 -2.35 12.83 -2.99
N ASP A 55 -2.07 14.09 -2.71
CA ASP A 55 -3.08 15.15 -2.73
C ASP A 55 -3.01 15.97 -4.02
N VAL A 56 -1.79 16.23 -4.53
CA VAL A 56 -1.58 17.06 -5.74
C VAL A 56 -1.61 16.22 -7.02
N ILE A 57 -1.00 15.03 -7.00
CA ILE A 57 -1.05 14.10 -8.14
C ILE A 57 -2.29 13.21 -8.07
N GLY A 58 -2.62 12.69 -6.88
CA GLY A 58 -3.81 11.85 -6.70
C GLY A 58 -3.60 10.40 -7.14
N PRO A 59 -4.68 9.67 -7.48
CA PRO A 59 -4.63 8.26 -7.90
C PRO A 59 -3.73 8.03 -9.12
N ARG A 60 -2.84 7.03 -9.06
CA ARG A 60 -1.81 6.76 -10.08
C ARG A 60 -1.93 5.36 -10.65
N LEU A 61 -3.07 5.05 -11.26
CA LEU A 61 -3.28 3.74 -11.91
C LEU A 61 -2.19 3.48 -12.96
N THR A 62 -1.75 2.24 -13.11
CA THR A 62 -0.76 1.84 -14.10
C THR A 62 -1.13 2.30 -15.52
N ASN A 63 -0.17 2.91 -16.20
CA ASN A 63 -0.28 3.53 -17.52
C ASN A 63 -1.30 4.69 -17.64
N SER A 64 -1.76 5.25 -16.52
CA SER A 64 -2.63 6.44 -16.51
C SER A 64 -1.84 7.75 -16.73
N PRO A 65 -2.51 8.85 -17.13
CA PRO A 65 -1.90 10.18 -17.15
C PRO A 65 -1.29 10.61 -15.82
N ALA A 66 -1.95 10.29 -14.71
CA ALA A 66 -1.48 10.63 -13.36
C ALA A 66 -0.21 9.85 -12.97
N GLN A 67 -0.08 8.57 -13.36
CA GLN A 67 1.18 7.83 -13.17
C GLN A 67 2.33 8.48 -13.95
N ARG A 68 2.11 8.87 -15.22
CA ARG A 68 3.12 9.57 -16.01
C ARG A 68 3.54 10.89 -15.33
N ARG A 69 2.58 11.67 -14.85
CA ARG A 69 2.85 12.90 -14.07
C ARG A 69 3.68 12.61 -12.82
N ALA A 70 3.38 11.52 -12.11
CA ALA A 70 4.16 11.10 -10.94
C ALA A 70 5.59 10.73 -11.29
N ASN A 71 5.80 9.95 -12.35
CA ASN A 71 7.14 9.57 -12.80
C ASN A 71 7.97 10.80 -13.17
N THR A 72 7.39 11.73 -13.93
CA THR A 72 8.04 13.00 -14.30
C THR A 72 8.36 13.84 -13.07
N TRP A 73 7.42 13.97 -12.13
CA TRP A 73 7.66 14.73 -10.90
C TRP A 73 8.76 14.11 -10.04
N THR A 74 8.76 12.79 -9.87
CA THR A 74 9.79 12.08 -9.10
C THR A 74 11.16 12.28 -9.73
N LYS A 75 11.27 12.18 -11.05
CA LYS A 75 12.52 12.47 -11.77
C LYS A 75 13.02 13.89 -11.46
N GLN A 76 12.15 14.89 -11.59
CA GLN A 76 12.50 16.29 -11.30
C GLN A 76 12.89 16.50 -9.83
N GLN A 77 12.25 15.79 -8.90
CA GLN A 77 12.56 15.88 -7.49
C GLN A 77 13.94 15.29 -7.16
N LEU A 78 14.30 14.16 -7.77
CA LEU A 78 15.63 13.56 -7.67
C LEU A 78 16.70 14.49 -8.25
N GLU A 79 16.44 15.10 -9.42
CA GLU A 79 17.36 16.08 -10.03
C GLU A 79 17.58 17.30 -9.11
N LYS A 80 16.52 17.82 -8.49
CA LYS A 80 16.61 18.93 -7.52
C LYS A 80 17.41 18.57 -6.27
N TRP A 81 17.38 17.31 -5.85
CA TRP A 81 18.21 16.81 -4.74
C TRP A 81 19.66 16.51 -5.16
N GLY A 82 20.04 16.78 -6.41
CA GLY A 82 21.41 16.65 -6.90
C GLY A 82 21.72 15.32 -7.59
N MET A 83 20.73 14.47 -7.87
CA MET A 83 20.94 13.22 -8.59
C MET A 83 21.24 13.50 -10.07
N LYS A 84 22.38 12.99 -10.57
CA LYS A 84 22.86 13.32 -11.92
C LYS A 84 22.28 12.46 -13.04
N ASN A 85 21.80 11.25 -12.73
CA ASN A 85 21.36 10.25 -13.71
C ASN A 85 19.89 9.85 -13.54
N ALA A 86 19.04 10.76 -13.06
CA ALA A 86 17.62 10.49 -12.90
C ALA A 86 16.94 10.36 -14.27
N LYS A 87 16.27 9.23 -14.51
CA LYS A 87 15.54 8.94 -15.76
C LYS A 87 14.25 8.19 -15.46
N VAL A 88 13.28 8.35 -16.35
CA VAL A 88 12.06 7.52 -16.35
C VAL A 88 12.29 6.43 -17.37
N ASP A 89 12.50 5.20 -16.89
CA ASP A 89 12.72 4.05 -17.76
C ASP A 89 11.38 3.53 -18.32
N PRO A 90 11.30 3.23 -19.62
CA PRO A 90 10.12 2.62 -20.21
C PRO A 90 9.96 1.18 -19.72
N TRP A 91 8.73 0.79 -19.39
CA TRP A 91 8.38 -0.58 -19.04
C TRP A 91 7.49 -1.20 -20.12
N GLY A 92 8.14 -1.69 -21.18
CA GLY A 92 7.50 -2.41 -22.29
C GLY A 92 6.34 -1.67 -22.96
N GLU A 93 5.52 -2.43 -23.70
CA GLU A 93 4.29 -1.94 -24.30
C GLU A 93 3.08 -2.40 -23.47
N PHE A 94 2.71 -1.63 -22.45
CA PHE A 94 1.52 -1.92 -21.63
C PHE A 94 0.21 -1.81 -22.43
N GLY A 95 0.25 -1.21 -23.62
CA GLY A 95 -0.92 -0.94 -24.46
C GLY A 95 -1.60 0.37 -24.07
N ARG A 96 -2.94 0.40 -24.15
CA ARG A 96 -3.72 1.62 -23.94
C ARG A 96 -3.72 2.04 -22.47
N GLY A 97 -3.41 3.32 -22.24
CA GLY A 97 -3.63 3.96 -20.95
C GLY A 97 -5.11 4.07 -20.62
N TRP A 98 -5.42 4.31 -19.35
CA TRP A 98 -6.81 4.42 -18.88
C TRP A 98 -6.95 5.52 -17.83
N GLU A 99 -8.06 6.24 -17.90
CA GLU A 99 -8.46 7.25 -16.92
C GLU A 99 -9.98 7.28 -16.85
N LEU A 100 -10.53 7.27 -15.64
CA LEU A 100 -11.95 7.42 -15.42
C LEU A 100 -12.34 8.89 -15.39
N LYS A 101 -13.02 9.36 -16.44
CA LYS A 101 -13.54 10.74 -16.49
C LYS A 101 -14.93 10.88 -15.91
N ARG A 102 -15.85 9.99 -16.32
CA ARG A 102 -17.24 9.97 -15.86
C ARG A 102 -17.78 8.55 -15.93
N PHE A 103 -18.53 8.17 -14.91
CA PHE A 103 -19.30 6.94 -14.90
C PHE A 103 -20.61 7.18 -14.15
N THR A 104 -21.68 6.58 -14.64
CA THR A 104 -22.99 6.60 -13.99
C THR A 104 -23.67 5.28 -14.31
N ALA A 105 -24.25 4.66 -13.30
CA ALA A 105 -25.09 3.48 -13.45
C ALA A 105 -26.28 3.62 -12.51
N SER A 106 -27.46 3.28 -13.04
CA SER A 106 -28.72 3.30 -12.31
C SER A 106 -29.59 2.16 -12.80
N VAL A 107 -30.48 1.69 -11.92
CA VAL A 107 -31.53 0.75 -12.25
C VAL A 107 -32.79 1.54 -12.52
N ALA A 108 -33.45 1.26 -13.65
CA ALA A 108 -34.76 1.81 -13.96
C ALA A 108 -35.82 1.02 -13.19
N VAL A 109 -36.62 1.72 -12.40
CA VAL A 109 -37.79 1.21 -11.66
C VAL A 109 -39.01 2.06 -12.05
N PRO A 110 -40.26 1.60 -11.82
CA PRO A 110 -41.46 2.35 -12.23
C PRO A 110 -41.50 3.80 -11.72
N GLU A 111 -40.96 4.05 -10.52
CA GLU A 111 -40.93 5.35 -9.87
C GLU A 111 -39.75 6.25 -10.31
N GLY A 112 -38.82 5.74 -11.14
CA GLY A 112 -37.68 6.51 -11.65
C GLY A 112 -36.38 5.72 -11.79
N ASN A 113 -35.24 6.42 -11.76
CA ASN A 113 -33.91 5.79 -11.83
C ASN A 113 -33.24 5.81 -10.46
N VAL A 114 -32.91 4.63 -9.93
CA VAL A 114 -32.20 4.49 -8.66
C VAL A 114 -30.71 4.29 -8.95
N PRO A 115 -29.83 5.23 -8.58
CA PRO A 115 -28.39 5.05 -8.74
C PRO A 115 -27.89 3.97 -7.77
N PHE A 116 -26.88 3.21 -8.20
CA PHE A 116 -26.19 2.26 -7.33
C PHE A 116 -24.68 2.45 -7.40
N ARG A 117 -23.98 2.00 -6.35
CA ARG A 117 -22.53 2.11 -6.29
C ARG A 117 -21.90 1.07 -7.21
N ALA A 118 -21.35 1.55 -8.32
CA ALA A 118 -20.54 0.75 -9.22
C ALA A 118 -19.34 1.56 -9.71
N TYR A 119 -18.32 0.85 -10.17
CA TYR A 119 -17.12 1.42 -10.77
C TYR A 119 -16.78 0.61 -12.02
N PRO A 120 -16.36 1.27 -13.12
CA PRO A 120 -15.91 0.55 -14.29
C PRO A 120 -14.61 -0.19 -13.97
N LYS A 121 -14.47 -1.39 -14.50
CA LYS A 121 -13.21 -2.14 -14.43
C LYS A 121 -12.13 -1.33 -15.16
N ALA A 122 -10.96 -1.20 -14.54
CA ALA A 122 -9.82 -0.57 -15.17
C ALA A 122 -9.54 -1.18 -16.55
N TRP A 123 -9.15 -0.32 -17.51
CA TRP A 123 -8.88 -0.67 -18.91
C TRP A 123 -10.10 -1.11 -19.73
N SER A 124 -11.33 -1.05 -19.20
CA SER A 124 -12.53 -1.22 -20.02
C SER A 124 -12.71 -0.04 -20.97
N PRO A 125 -13.21 -0.25 -22.20
CA PRO A 125 -13.58 0.83 -23.09
C PRO A 125 -14.79 1.60 -22.53
N SER A 126 -14.96 2.84 -23.01
CA SER A 126 -16.22 3.58 -22.84
C SER A 126 -17.30 3.03 -23.76
N THR A 127 -18.56 3.26 -23.40
CA THR A 127 -19.71 3.01 -24.28
C THR A 127 -19.87 4.14 -25.28
N ASN A 128 -20.51 3.87 -26.43
CA ASN A 128 -20.88 4.90 -27.40
C ASN A 128 -22.14 5.64 -26.94
N GLY A 129 -22.02 6.40 -25.84
CA GLY A 129 -23.14 7.05 -25.17
C GLY A 129 -23.81 6.15 -24.11
N PRO A 130 -24.93 6.60 -23.52
CA PRO A 130 -25.68 5.84 -22.54
C PRO A 130 -26.18 4.52 -23.13
N ILE A 131 -26.11 3.44 -22.34
CA ILE A 131 -26.68 2.14 -22.69
C ILE A 131 -27.80 1.82 -21.70
N THR A 132 -28.89 1.28 -22.21
CA THR A 132 -30.02 0.77 -21.42
C THR A 132 -30.37 -0.60 -21.96
N GLY A 133 -30.55 -1.57 -21.08
CA GLY A 133 -30.86 -2.95 -21.44
C GLY A 133 -31.27 -3.74 -20.21
N ASP A 134 -31.94 -4.86 -20.45
CA ASP A 134 -32.40 -5.73 -19.38
C ASP A 134 -31.20 -6.40 -18.69
N VAL A 135 -31.34 -6.62 -17.38
CA VAL A 135 -30.30 -7.30 -16.59
C VAL A 135 -30.49 -8.80 -16.71
N VAL A 136 -29.45 -9.51 -17.14
CA VAL A 136 -29.42 -10.97 -17.20
C VAL A 136 -28.31 -11.49 -16.30
N TYR A 137 -28.68 -12.27 -15.30
CA TYR A 137 -27.71 -13.02 -14.51
C TYR A 137 -27.28 -14.28 -15.26
N ILE A 138 -25.97 -14.50 -15.37
CA ILE A 138 -25.40 -15.74 -15.90
C ILE A 138 -24.64 -16.47 -14.78
N ASP A 139 -24.95 -17.75 -14.64
CA ASP A 139 -24.23 -18.67 -13.76
C ASP A 139 -23.53 -19.74 -14.61
N ALA A 140 -22.57 -19.27 -15.40
CA ALA A 140 -21.75 -20.10 -16.27
C ALA A 140 -20.32 -20.11 -15.74
N THR A 141 -19.89 -21.23 -15.20
CA THR A 141 -18.53 -21.45 -14.70
C THR A 141 -17.60 -22.09 -15.74
N ASP A 142 -18.18 -22.62 -16.83
CA ASP A 142 -17.49 -23.27 -17.93
C ASP A 142 -18.14 -22.95 -19.29
N GLU A 143 -17.50 -23.42 -20.38
CA GLU A 143 -17.98 -23.20 -21.75
C GLU A 143 -19.34 -23.89 -22.02
N ALA A 144 -19.56 -25.06 -21.41
CA ALA A 144 -20.81 -25.81 -21.56
C ALA A 144 -22.01 -25.07 -20.93
N GLY A 145 -21.81 -24.44 -19.78
CA GLY A 145 -22.78 -23.56 -19.13
C GLY A 145 -23.05 -22.32 -19.97
N LEU A 146 -22.02 -21.71 -20.57
CA LEU A 146 -22.16 -20.53 -21.41
C LEU A 146 -22.99 -20.81 -22.68
N ALA A 147 -22.90 -22.03 -23.23
CA ALA A 147 -23.66 -22.44 -24.41
C ALA A 147 -25.18 -22.28 -24.23
N LYS A 148 -25.71 -22.40 -23.00
CA LYS A 148 -27.14 -22.22 -22.68
C LYS A 148 -27.65 -20.79 -22.92
N TYR A 149 -26.75 -19.82 -22.94
CA TYR A 149 -27.04 -18.39 -23.10
C TYR A 149 -26.75 -17.88 -24.52
N LYS A 150 -26.32 -18.76 -25.44
CA LYS A 150 -26.02 -18.40 -26.83
C LYS A 150 -27.23 -17.72 -27.49
N GLY A 151 -27.00 -16.53 -28.05
CA GLY A 151 -28.04 -15.73 -28.70
C GLY A 151 -28.96 -14.92 -27.77
N LYS A 152 -28.84 -15.05 -26.45
CA LYS A 152 -29.73 -14.40 -25.47
C LYS A 152 -29.14 -13.14 -24.81
N LEU A 153 -27.86 -12.86 -25.03
CA LEU A 153 -27.12 -11.81 -24.30
C LEU A 153 -27.00 -10.48 -25.08
N LYS A 154 -27.31 -10.48 -26.38
CA LYS A 154 -27.14 -9.29 -27.21
C LYS A 154 -28.11 -8.19 -26.76
N GLY A 155 -27.57 -7.03 -26.38
CA GLY A 155 -28.35 -5.88 -25.92
C GLY A 155 -28.62 -5.85 -24.41
N ASN A 156 -28.27 -6.92 -23.70
CA ASN A 156 -28.52 -7.05 -22.25
C ASN A 156 -27.29 -6.67 -21.42
N ILE A 157 -27.53 -6.23 -20.19
CA ILE A 157 -26.49 -5.99 -19.18
C ILE A 157 -26.30 -7.28 -18.39
N VAL A 158 -25.11 -7.87 -18.49
CA VAL A 158 -24.85 -9.21 -17.94
C VAL A 158 -24.22 -9.11 -16.55
N PHE A 159 -24.84 -9.76 -15.56
CA PHE A 159 -24.27 -9.96 -14.23
C PHE A 159 -23.66 -11.35 -14.13
N THR A 160 -22.39 -11.42 -13.70
CA THR A 160 -21.60 -12.65 -13.69
C THR A 160 -21.20 -13.09 -12.28
N ALA A 161 -21.71 -12.42 -11.25
CA ALA A 161 -21.39 -12.70 -9.86
C ALA A 161 -22.69 -12.83 -9.09
N PRO A 162 -22.76 -13.78 -8.13
CA PRO A 162 -23.94 -13.94 -7.30
C PRO A 162 -24.15 -12.69 -6.44
N ASP A 163 -25.39 -12.50 -6.02
CA ASP A 163 -25.75 -11.44 -5.11
C ASP A 163 -24.92 -11.55 -3.82
N ARG A 164 -24.33 -10.42 -3.43
CA ARG A 164 -23.62 -10.32 -2.17
C ARG A 164 -24.60 -9.90 -1.10
N ASN A 165 -24.70 -10.69 -0.04
CA ASN A 165 -25.43 -10.27 1.15
C ASN A 165 -24.63 -9.13 1.82
N ILE A 166 -25.11 -7.90 1.70
CA ILE A 166 -24.53 -6.72 2.33
C ILE A 166 -25.28 -6.47 3.63
N THR A 167 -24.64 -6.77 4.75
CA THR A 167 -25.16 -6.42 6.07
C THR A 167 -24.91 -4.94 6.34
N PRO A 168 -25.88 -4.18 6.87
CA PRO A 168 -25.64 -2.79 7.27
C PRO A 168 -24.54 -2.70 8.31
N GLY A 169 -23.54 -1.85 8.05
CA GLY A 169 -22.52 -1.49 9.04
C GLY A 169 -23.05 -0.35 9.89
N PHE A 170 -23.35 -0.62 11.17
CA PHE A 170 -23.71 0.41 12.15
C PHE A 170 -22.48 1.00 12.86
N GLU A 171 -21.34 0.31 12.75
CA GLU A 171 -20.08 0.76 13.32
C GLU A 171 -19.39 1.80 12.42
N PRO A 172 -18.75 2.82 13.00
CA PRO A 172 -18.01 3.82 12.24
C PRO A 172 -16.81 3.18 11.50
N PRO A 173 -16.58 3.55 10.22
CA PRO A 173 -15.49 2.99 9.41
C PRO A 173 -14.10 3.44 9.87
N ALA A 174 -14.02 4.50 10.65
CA ALA A 174 -12.81 4.98 11.29
C ALA A 174 -13.14 5.51 12.67
N VAL A 175 -12.36 5.09 13.67
CA VAL A 175 -12.43 5.60 15.04
C VAL A 175 -11.11 6.27 15.33
N ARG A 176 -11.15 7.44 15.99
CA ARG A 176 -9.92 8.06 16.49
C ARG A 176 -9.27 7.11 17.48
N THR A 177 -8.03 6.73 17.23
CA THR A 177 -7.21 5.99 18.19
C THR A 177 -7.08 6.81 19.48
N SER A 178 -7.42 6.23 20.63
CA SER A 178 -7.23 6.88 21.92
C SER A 178 -5.74 7.14 22.19
N GLU A 179 -5.42 8.14 23.00
CA GLU A 179 -4.03 8.45 23.37
C GLU A 179 -3.33 7.25 24.02
N GLU A 180 -4.08 6.46 24.81
CA GLU A 180 -3.58 5.20 25.37
C GLU A 180 -3.21 4.19 24.28
N ASN A 181 -4.06 4.01 23.27
CA ASN A 181 -3.78 3.09 22.16
C ASN A 181 -2.65 3.59 21.26
N LEU A 182 -2.54 4.91 21.05
CA LEU A 182 -1.39 5.51 20.36
C LEU A 182 -0.10 5.26 21.15
N SER A 183 -0.13 5.44 22.47
CA SER A 183 1.02 5.17 23.34
C SER A 183 1.44 3.70 23.30
N LYS A 184 0.48 2.77 23.24
CA LYS A 184 0.75 1.34 23.06
C LYS A 184 1.35 1.02 21.69
N MET A 185 0.93 1.69 20.63
CA MET A 185 1.49 1.54 19.28
C MET A 185 2.91 2.09 19.20
N ASP A 186 3.18 3.23 19.84
CA ASP A 186 4.53 3.82 19.90
C ASP A 186 5.48 2.97 20.75
N ALA A 187 4.98 2.38 21.85
CA ALA A 187 5.73 1.49 22.72
C ALA A 187 5.88 0.06 22.15
N ALA A 188 5.12 -0.31 21.11
CA ALA A 188 5.26 -1.59 20.46
C ALA A 188 6.65 -1.69 19.82
N ALA A 189 7.42 -2.71 20.20
CA ALA A 189 8.74 -2.94 19.63
C ALA A 189 8.63 -3.00 18.11
N ARG A 190 9.39 -2.13 17.41
CA ARG A 190 9.51 -2.19 15.95
C ARG A 190 9.91 -3.62 15.59
N ALA A 191 9.08 -4.29 14.79
CA ALA A 191 9.40 -5.63 14.33
C ALA A 191 10.81 -5.61 13.72
N THR A 192 11.71 -6.42 14.28
CA THR A 192 13.04 -6.63 13.71
C THR A 192 12.83 -7.06 12.25
N PRO A 193 13.47 -6.40 11.26
CA PRO A 193 13.33 -6.81 9.87
C PRO A 193 13.65 -8.30 9.77
N VAL A 194 12.68 -9.11 9.34
CA VAL A 194 12.94 -10.52 9.04
C VAL A 194 13.91 -10.52 7.87
N ALA A 195 15.12 -11.06 8.07
CA ALA A 195 16.09 -11.18 6.99
C ALA A 195 15.44 -11.92 5.82
N GLN A 196 15.43 -11.31 4.63
CA GLN A 196 14.96 -11.97 3.43
C GLN A 196 15.83 -13.21 3.18
N PRO A 197 15.24 -14.40 2.97
CA PRO A 197 16.01 -15.57 2.58
C PRO A 197 16.74 -15.26 1.27
N ALA A 198 18.02 -15.67 1.19
CA ALA A 198 18.84 -15.48 0.01
C ALA A 198 18.11 -16.07 -1.23
N PRO A 199 18.18 -15.41 -2.39
CA PRO A 199 17.60 -15.94 -3.61
C PRO A 199 18.22 -17.31 -3.87
N THR A 200 17.38 -18.34 -3.96
CA THR A 200 17.79 -19.65 -4.47
C THR A 200 18.05 -19.48 -5.95
N ASP A 201 19.31 -19.69 -6.35
CA ASP A 201 19.69 -19.78 -7.76
C ASP A 201 18.82 -20.86 -8.44
N ALA A 202 18.20 -20.48 -9.55
CA ALA A 202 17.43 -21.36 -10.43
C ALA A 202 18.31 -21.82 -11.60
#